data_AF-A0A7T0RMG1-F1
#
_entry.id   AF-A0A7T0RMG1-F1
#
_cell.length_a   1.000
_cell.length_b   1.000
_cell.length_c   1.000
_cell.angle_alpha   90.00
_cell.angle_beta   90.00
_cell.angle_gamma   90.00
#
_symmetry.space_group_name_H-M   'P 1'
#
loop_
_entity.id
_entity.type
_entity.pdbx_description
1 polymer ?
#
loop_
_entity_poly.entity_id
_entity_poly.type
_entity_poly.pdbx_seq_one_letter_code
_entity_poly.pdbx_strand_id
1 'polypeptide(L)' 'MKFISNYKMSFLFFISGILCLIAYNIKGSSIDENGFLVESFGFIPIFWLFELMASLTFAFTFIKLKKISESKSTRRTFSN' A
#
# COMPACT_ATOMS: atom_id res chain seq x y z
N MET A 1 15.78 1.95 17.47
CA MET A 1 15.50 1.97 16.02
C MET A 1 14.01 2.33 15.79
N LYS A 2 13.66 3.62 15.71
CA LYS A 2 12.24 4.09 15.71
C LYS A 2 11.67 4.44 14.32
N PHE A 3 12.49 4.32 13.27
CA PHE A 3 12.05 4.62 11.90
C PHE A 3 11.18 3.49 11.33
N ILE A 4 11.61 2.23 11.47
CA ILE A 4 10.93 1.05 10.90
C ILE A 4 9.47 0.90 11.37
N SER A 5 9.16 1.35 12.58
CA SER A 5 7.81 1.20 13.17
C SER A 5 6.74 2.01 12.43
N ASN A 6 7.10 3.13 11.81
CA ASN A 6 6.12 4.01 11.17
C ASN A 6 5.66 3.48 9.80
N TYR A 7 6.46 2.63 9.15
CA TYR A 7 6.13 2.06 7.84
C TYR A 7 5.39 0.72 7.94
N LYS A 8 5.26 0.15 9.16
CA LYS A 8 4.59 -1.14 9.38
C LYS A 8 3.16 -1.12 8.81
N MET A 9 2.45 0.00 8.96
CA MET A 9 1.07 0.13 8.44
C MET A 9 1.03 0.13 6.90
N SER A 10 1.89 0.90 6.22
CA SER A 10 1.98 0.86 4.75
C SER A 10 2.33 -0.54 4.24
N PHE A 11 3.24 -1.24 4.92
CA PHE A 11 3.63 -2.59 4.52
C PHE A 11 2.50 -3.61 4.72
N LEU A 12 1.72 -3.49 5.80
CA LEU A 12 0.54 -4.31 6.04
C LEU A 12 -0.52 -4.11 4.95
N PHE A 13 -0.80 -2.87 4.56
CA PHE A 13 -1.73 -2.58 3.48
C PHE A 13 -1.24 -3.14 2.13
N PHE A 14 0.04 -2.98 1.83
CA PHE A 14 0.64 -3.55 0.62
C PHE A 14 0.52 -5.09 0.56
N ILE A 15 0.85 -5.78 1.67
CA ILE A 15 0.66 -7.25 1.76
C ILE A 15 -0.81 -7.62 1.57
N SER A 16 -1.74 -6.87 2.17
CA SER A 16 -3.18 -7.14 2.02
C SER A 16 -3.67 -6.96 0.58
N GLY A 17 -3.12 -6.00 -0.17
CA GLY A 17 -3.36 -5.83 -1.59
C GLY A 17 -2.90 -7.05 -2.39
N ILE A 18 -1.65 -7.48 -2.20
CA ILE A 18 -1.12 -8.70 -2.83
C ILE A 18 -1.99 -9.92 -2.49
N LEU A 19 -2.45 -10.04 -1.25
CA LEU A 19 -3.32 -11.13 -0.82
C LEU A 19 -4.67 -11.12 -1.55
N CYS A 20 -5.23 -9.95 -1.86
CA CYS A 20 -6.44 -9.84 -2.69
C CYS A 20 -6.19 -10.29 -4.13
N LEU A 21 -5.03 -9.97 -4.71
CA LEU A 21 -4.65 -10.41 -6.05
C LEU A 21 -4.47 -11.94 -6.11
N ILE A 22 -3.86 -12.51 -5.07
CA ILE A 22 -3.71 -13.96 -4.91
C ILE A 22 -5.09 -14.62 -4.76
N ALA A 23 -5.97 -14.05 -3.92
CA ALA A 23 -7.33 -14.56 -3.75
C ALA A 23 -8.14 -14.53 -5.05
N TYR A 24 -8.00 -13.48 -5.86
CA TYR A 24 -8.58 -13.40 -7.20
C TYR A 24 -8.08 -14.52 -8.11
N ASN A 25 -6.76 -14.74 -8.16
CA ASN A 25 -6.16 -15.80 -8.97
C ASN A 25 -6.58 -17.21 -8.50
N ILE A 26 -6.71 -17.43 -7.19
CA ILE A 26 -7.14 -18.73 -6.63
C ILE A 26 -8.61 -19.01 -6.91
N LYS A 27 -9.48 -17.99 -6.83
CA LYS A 27 -10.92 -18.17 -7.09
C LYS A 27 -11.19 -18.58 -8.54
N GLY A 28 -10.35 -18.14 -9.48
CA GLY A 28 -10.47 -18.49 -10.89
C GLY A 28 -11.79 -18.04 -11.51
N SER A 29 -12.00 -18.48 -12.75
CA SER A 29 -13.26 -18.30 -13.47
C SER A 29 -13.95 -19.65 -13.55
N SER A 30 -15.18 -19.75 -13.03
CA SER A 30 -16.02 -20.93 -13.21
C SER A 30 -17.31 -20.52 -13.90
N ILE A 31 -17.66 -21.30 -14.92
CA ILE A 31 -18.93 -21.15 -15.64
C ILE A 31 -19.95 -21.98 -14.88
N ASP A 32 -20.97 -21.32 -14.37
CA ASP A 32 -22.11 -21.96 -13.72
C ASP A 32 -22.90 -22.82 -14.72
N GLU A 33 -23.68 -23.77 -14.22
CA GLU A 33 -24.53 -24.67 -15.01
C GLU A 33 -25.55 -23.91 -15.90
N ASN A 34 -25.85 -22.66 -15.53
CA ASN A 34 -26.70 -21.74 -16.30
C ASN A 34 -25.94 -20.94 -17.38
N GLY A 35 -24.65 -21.21 -17.60
CA GLY A 35 -23.79 -20.50 -18.55
C GLY A 35 -23.28 -19.14 -18.05
N PHE A 36 -23.47 -18.80 -16.77
CA PHE A 36 -22.99 -17.56 -16.19
C PHE A 36 -21.54 -17.67 -15.73
N LEU A 37 -20.72 -16.68 -16.10
CA LEU A 37 -19.35 -16.56 -15.61
C LEU A 37 -19.36 -16.05 -14.17
N VAL A 38 -18.99 -16.91 -13.24
CA VAL A 38 -18.81 -16.58 -11.82
C VAL A 38 -17.34 -16.27 -11.60
N GLU A 39 -17.00 -14.98 -11.68
CA GLU A 39 -15.67 -14.47 -11.38
C GLU A 39 -15.70 -13.51 -10.20
N SER A 40 -14.65 -13.55 -9.39
CA SER A 40 -14.52 -12.69 -8.22
C SER A 40 -13.97 -11.30 -8.60
N PHE A 41 -14.60 -10.65 -9.58
CA PHE A 41 -14.20 -9.32 -10.08
C PHE A 41 -14.10 -8.25 -8.98
N GLY A 42 -14.80 -8.43 -7.86
CA GLY A 42 -14.75 -7.53 -6.70
C GLY A 42 -13.38 -7.40 -6.05
N PHE A 43 -12.45 -8.36 -6.22
CA PHE A 43 -11.11 -8.26 -5.65
C PHE A 43 -10.21 -7.25 -6.37
N ILE A 44 -10.46 -6.94 -7.64
CA ILE A 44 -9.70 -5.97 -8.43
C ILE A 44 -9.90 -4.53 -7.91
N PRO A 45 -11.14 -4.01 -7.75
CA PRO A 45 -11.35 -2.68 -7.18
C PRO A 45 -10.94 -2.62 -5.70
N ILE A 46 -11.09 -3.71 -4.94
CA ILE A 46 -10.60 -3.78 -3.55
C ILE A 46 -9.06 -3.67 -3.49
N PHE A 47 -8.35 -4.33 -4.41
CA PHE A 47 -6.90 -4.25 -4.52
C PHE A 47 -6.44 -2.82 -4.74
N TRP A 48 -7.04 -2.12 -5.70
CA TRP A 48 -6.72 -0.71 -5.99
C TRP A 48 -7.00 0.21 -4.80
N LEU A 49 -8.08 -0.02 -4.05
CA LEU A 49 -8.39 0.74 -2.83
C LEU A 49 -7.30 0.60 -1.76
N PHE A 50 -6.86 -0.63 -1.49
CA PHE A 50 -5.81 -0.87 -0.50
C PHE A 50 -4.45 -0.32 -0.96
N GLU A 51 -4.12 -0.47 -2.24
CA GLU A 51 -2.86 0.02 -2.80
C GLU A 51 -2.80 1.56 -2.78
N LEU A 52 -3.90 2.24 -3.10
CA LEU A 52 -4.00 3.71 -3.00
C LEU A 52 -3.80 4.19 -1.56
N MET A 53 -4.42 3.53 -0.57
CA MET A 53 -4.22 3.88 0.84
C MET A 53 -2.78 3.66 1.31
N ALA A 54 -2.15 2.57 0.89
CA ALA A 54 -0.76 2.28 1.19
C ALA A 54 0.17 3.35 0.60
N SER A 55 -0.04 3.68 -0.67
CA SER A 55 0.73 4.67 -1.44
C SER A 55 0.60 6.07 -0.84
N LEU A 56 -0.62 6.50 -0.49
CA LEU A 56 -0.85 7.80 0.17
C LEU A 56 -0.10 7.88 1.50
N THR A 57 -0.25 6.87 2.37
CA THR A 57 0.43 6.82 3.67
C THR A 57 1.95 6.86 3.51
N PHE A 58 2.47 6.15 2.51
CA PHE A 58 3.89 6.14 2.18
C PHE A 58 4.36 7.52 1.68
N ALA A 59 3.65 8.13 0.73
CA ALA A 59 3.96 9.44 0.19
C ALA A 59 3.94 10.54 1.27
N PHE A 60 2.91 10.56 2.13
CA PHE A 60 2.83 11.48 3.27
C PHE A 60 4.02 11.33 4.22
N THR A 61 4.38 10.09 4.53
CA THR A 61 5.52 9.79 5.39
C THR A 61 6.83 10.23 4.73
N PHE A 62 7.00 9.98 3.43
CA PHE A 62 8.17 10.36 2.65
C PHE A 62 8.34 11.88 2.57
N ILE A 63 7.27 12.63 2.30
CA ILE A 63 7.28 14.10 2.29
C ILE A 63 7.66 14.66 3.67
N LYS A 64 7.08 14.10 4.75
CA LYS A 64 7.41 14.50 6.13
C LYS A 64 8.88 14.26 6.45
N LEU A 65 9.42 13.14 6.01
CA LEU A 65 10.83 12.78 6.19
C LEU A 65 11.77 13.69 5.42
N LYS A 66 11.46 13.98 4.15
CA LYS A 66 12.21 14.93 3.32
C LYS A 66 12.26 16.31 3.99
N LYS A 67 11.11 16.81 4.47
CA LYS A 67 11.04 18.11 5.18
C LYS A 67 11.86 18.14 6.48
N ILE A 68 11.87 17.05 7.25
CA ILE A 68 12.69 16.92 8.46
C ILE A 68 14.19 16.88 8.10
N SER A 69 14.55 16.23 7.00
CA SER A 69 15.94 16.15 6.52
C SER A 69 16.48 17.53 6.14
N GLU A 70 15.70 18.32 5.40
CA GLU A 70 16.11 19.67 5.01
C GLU A 70 16.24 20.61 6.22
N SER A 71 15.30 20.55 7.17
CA SER A 71 15.37 21.35 8.41
C SER A 71 16.58 20.98 9.29
N LYS A 72 17.01 19.72 9.29
CA LYS A 72 18.24 19.29 9.99
C LYS A 72 19.51 19.75 9.30
N SER A 73 19.50 19.88 7.97
CA SER A 73 20.65 20.36 7.19
C SER A 73 20.97 21.82 7.52
N THR A 74 19.96 22.70 7.49
CA THR A 74 20.10 24.13 7.83
C THR A 74 20.51 24.38 9.29
N ARG A 75 20.06 23.54 10.23
CA ARG A 75 20.44 23.68 11.64
C ARG A 75 21.89 23.26 11.94
N ARG A 76 22.49 22.40 11.11
CA ARG A 76 23.90 21.99 11.27
C ARG A 76 24.88 23.01 10.72
N THR A 77 24.52 23.74 9.66
CA THR A 77 25.34 24.83 9.11
C THR A 77 25.37 26.07 10.00
N PHE A 78 24.35 26.31 10.82
CA PHE A 78 24.32 27.45 11.77
C PHE A 78 24.98 27.13 13.13
N SER A 79 25.46 25.90 13.32
CA SER A 79 26.05 25.43 14.59
C SER A 79 27.57 25.14 14.48
N ASN A 80 28.17 25.36 13.31
CA ASN A 80 29.62 25.27 13.08
C ASN A 80 30.21 26.67 12.90
#